data_AF-A0A2V5LCU8-F1
#
_entry.id   AF-A0A2V5LCU8-F1
#
_cell.length_a   1.000
_cell.length_b   1.000
_cell.length_c   1.000
_cell.angle_alpha   90.00
_cell.angle_beta   90.00
_cell.angle_gamma   90.00
#
_symmetry.space_group_name_H-M   'P 1'
#
loop_
_entity.id
_entity.type
_entity.pdbx_description
1 polymer ?
#
loop_
_entity_poly.entity_id
_entity_poly.type
_entity_poly.pdbx_seq_one_letter_code
_entity_poly.pdbx_strand_id
1 'polypeptide(L)'
;MKSDGVKIAHASESAAGKRRADQGFLSVKLRGWTTDFRKKFAPWIKLYKKINGFGYSVLRNPLVPANTSQILAWTLYLRALSSYQAALLLAKRGLDAECKTVLRSLAEAAFALGAIEKDQRFAARLLKSNEYEELQWMKKWNEVNRGQDRALQDIGHDVSDLCHQILLQHLPVSESQASYRPS
;
A
#
# COMPACT_ATOMS: atom_id res chain seq x y z
N MET A 1 -23.10 18.37 63.71
CA MET A 1 -23.39 18.51 62.28
C MET A 1 -22.81 19.82 61.77
N LYS A 2 -21.64 19.76 61.12
CA LYS A 2 -21.16 20.74 60.15
C LYS A 2 -20.29 19.94 59.17
N SER A 3 -20.77 19.86 57.93
CA SER A 3 -20.16 19.17 56.81
C SER A 3 -19.10 20.07 56.20
N ASP A 4 -17.83 19.79 56.46
CA ASP A 4 -16.73 20.49 55.79
C ASP A 4 -16.43 19.77 54.47
N GLY A 5 -16.76 20.47 53.38
CA GLY A 5 -16.68 20.00 52.02
C GLY A 5 -15.26 19.62 51.62
N VAL A 6 -15.15 18.46 50.98
CA VAL A 6 -13.96 18.00 50.29
C VAL A 6 -13.64 18.98 49.17
N LYS A 7 -12.59 19.79 49.35
CA LYS A 7 -11.94 20.52 48.24
C LYS A 7 -11.20 19.48 47.40
N ILE A 8 -11.81 19.04 46.31
CA ILE A 8 -11.10 18.30 45.26
C ILE A 8 -10.14 19.29 44.60
N ALA A 9 -8.86 19.15 44.90
CA ALA A 9 -7.80 19.83 44.17
C ALA A 9 -7.84 19.32 42.72
N HIS A 10 -8.13 20.22 41.76
CA HIS A 10 -7.83 20.00 40.35
C HIS A 10 -6.30 19.99 40.18
N ALA A 11 -5.69 18.87 40.55
CA ALA A 11 -4.27 18.62 40.36
C ALA A 11 -4.02 18.21 38.90
N SER A 12 -3.42 19.15 38.17
CA SER A 12 -2.48 18.93 37.06
C SER A 12 -2.96 18.10 35.86
N GLU A 13 -3.79 18.70 35.00
CA GLU A 13 -4.01 18.18 33.63
C GLU A 13 -3.06 18.79 32.58
N SER A 14 -2.09 19.63 32.95
CA SER A 14 -1.40 20.51 31.97
C SER A 14 0.06 20.15 31.60
N ALA A 15 0.60 19.00 31.99
CA ALA A 15 2.00 18.65 31.69
C ALA A 15 2.24 17.30 30.98
N ALA A 16 1.26 16.38 31.02
CA ALA A 16 1.41 15.04 30.45
C ALA A 16 1.03 14.97 28.96
N GLY A 17 0.05 15.76 28.51
CA GLY A 17 -0.42 15.76 27.12
C GLY A 17 0.57 16.41 26.13
N LYS A 18 1.42 17.32 26.60
CA LYS A 18 2.37 18.07 25.74
C LYS A 18 3.67 17.32 25.41
N ARG A 19 3.92 16.15 26.00
CA ARG A 19 5.18 15.38 25.81
C ARG A 19 5.15 14.31 24.73
N ARG A 20 4.00 14.02 24.11
CA ARG A 20 3.87 12.95 23.10
C ARG A 20 3.92 13.45 21.65
N ALA A 21 3.52 14.70 21.40
CA ALA A 21 3.49 15.27 20.05
C ALA A 21 4.90 15.38 19.41
N ASP A 22 5.95 15.52 20.23
CA ASP A 22 7.35 15.59 19.81
C ASP A 22 8.10 14.24 19.93
N GLN A 23 7.38 13.12 20.05
CA GLN A 23 7.98 11.78 20.09
C GLN A 23 7.57 10.93 18.89
N GLY A 24 8.51 10.08 18.45
CA GLY A 24 8.32 9.21 17.31
C GLY A 24 8.63 9.87 15.96
N PHE A 25 8.02 9.33 14.91
CA PHE A 25 8.35 9.63 13.51
C PHE A 25 8.02 11.09 13.09
N LEU A 26 7.08 11.75 13.75
CA LEU A 26 6.72 13.14 13.43
C LEU A 26 7.50 14.17 14.24
N SER A 27 8.47 13.73 15.06
CA SER A 27 9.24 14.64 15.90
C SER A 27 10.18 15.55 15.10
N VAL A 28 10.36 16.77 15.59
CA VAL A 28 11.26 17.78 15.02
C VAL A 28 12.71 17.30 14.89
N LYS A 29 13.14 16.35 15.74
CA LYS A 29 14.49 15.76 15.74
C LYS A 29 14.82 14.99 14.46
N LEU A 30 13.82 14.50 13.74
CA LEU A 30 14.03 13.80 12.47
C LEU A 30 14.50 14.72 11.33
N ARG A 31 14.36 16.05 11.45
CA ARG A 31 14.74 16.99 10.38
C ARG A 31 16.24 16.93 10.05
N GLY A 32 17.10 16.61 11.03
CA GLY A 32 18.54 16.42 10.81
C GLY A 32 18.89 15.08 10.15
N TRP A 33 18.05 14.06 10.34
CA TRP A 33 18.33 12.68 9.90
C TRP A 33 18.61 12.56 8.41
N THR A 34 17.85 13.28 7.56
CA THR A 34 18.06 13.19 6.10
C THR A 34 19.47 13.64 5.69
N THR A 35 20.00 14.68 6.34
CA THR A 35 21.34 15.20 6.06
C THR A 35 22.41 14.22 6.55
N ASP A 36 22.25 13.69 7.76
CA ASP A 36 23.17 12.73 8.36
C ASP A 36 23.18 11.41 7.59
N PHE A 37 22.00 10.93 7.19
CA PHE A 37 21.84 9.75 6.35
C PHE A 37 22.55 9.90 5.01
N ARG A 38 22.41 11.07 4.35
CA ARG A 38 23.09 11.34 3.07
C ARG A 38 24.61 11.30 3.22
N LYS A 39 25.16 11.86 4.30
CA LYS A 39 26.61 11.85 4.57
C LYS A 39 27.11 10.45 4.90
N LYS A 40 26.45 9.78 5.84
CA LYS A 40 26.85 8.46 6.36
C LYS A 40 26.74 7.35 5.32
N PHE A 41 25.69 7.38 4.49
CA PHE A 41 25.39 6.31 3.54
C PHE A 41 25.62 6.73 2.08
N ALA A 42 26.38 7.80 1.81
CA ALA A 42 26.60 8.30 0.45
C ALA A 42 27.06 7.23 -0.55
N PRO A 43 28.02 6.34 -0.23
CA PRO A 43 28.44 5.25 -1.12
C PRO A 43 27.30 4.28 -1.44
N TRP A 44 26.52 3.92 -0.43
CA TRP A 44 25.38 3.01 -0.57
C TRP A 44 24.25 3.62 -1.39
N ILE A 45 23.95 4.90 -1.19
CA ILE A 45 22.96 5.64 -2.00
C ILE A 45 23.40 5.68 -3.46
N LYS A 46 24.70 5.86 -3.72
CA LYS A 46 25.26 5.84 -5.08
C LYS A 46 25.06 4.48 -5.74
N LEU A 47 25.43 3.39 -5.06
CA LEU A 47 25.20 2.03 -5.55
C LEU A 47 23.72 1.77 -5.81
N TYR A 48 22.89 2.17 -4.85
CA TYR A 48 21.46 1.98 -4.93
C TYR A 48 20.85 2.65 -6.17
N LYS A 49 21.25 3.91 -6.44
CA LYS A 49 20.82 4.63 -7.65
C LYS A 49 21.29 3.93 -8.94
N LYS A 50 22.47 3.32 -8.95
CA LYS A 50 22.96 2.54 -10.11
C LYS A 50 22.07 1.33 -10.36
N ILE A 51 21.75 0.56 -9.32
CA ILE A 51 20.86 -0.61 -9.41
C ILE A 51 19.46 -0.18 -9.87
N ASN A 52 18.93 0.93 -9.35
CA ASN A 52 17.66 1.48 -9.82
C ASN A 52 17.70 1.85 -11.31
N GLY A 53 18.81 2.46 -11.77
CA GLY A 53 19.01 2.77 -13.18
C GLY A 53 19.02 1.52 -14.06
N PHE A 54 19.71 0.47 -13.61
CA PHE A 54 19.66 -0.84 -14.27
C PHE A 54 18.24 -1.40 -14.31
N GLY A 55 17.50 -1.32 -13.20
CA GLY A 55 16.10 -1.78 -13.15
C GLY A 55 15.19 -1.11 -14.17
N TYR A 56 15.32 0.22 -14.35
CA TYR A 56 14.58 0.92 -15.40
C TYR A 56 15.07 0.60 -16.82
N SER A 57 16.35 0.25 -17.01
CA SER A 57 16.85 -0.13 -18.33
C SER A 57 16.16 -1.40 -18.84
N VAL A 58 15.83 -2.33 -17.93
CA VAL A 58 15.03 -3.54 -18.25
C VAL A 58 13.61 -3.17 -18.70
N LEU A 59 13.00 -2.14 -18.10
CA LEU A 59 11.65 -1.67 -18.46
C LEU A 59 11.57 -1.01 -19.83
N ARG A 60 12.69 -0.56 -20.40
CA ARG A 60 12.70 0.06 -21.74
C ARG A 60 12.44 -0.93 -22.86
N ASN A 61 12.62 -2.22 -22.59
CA ASN A 61 12.28 -3.27 -23.53
C ASN A 61 10.79 -3.56 -23.39
N PRO A 62 9.94 -3.24 -24.40
CA PRO A 62 8.53 -3.55 -24.33
C PRO A 62 8.37 -5.07 -24.25
N LEU A 63 7.96 -5.57 -23.09
CA LEU A 63 7.56 -6.96 -22.96
C LEU A 63 6.17 -7.08 -23.58
N VAL A 64 6.04 -7.93 -24.60
CA VAL A 64 4.73 -8.39 -25.08
C VAL A 64 4.50 -9.74 -24.39
N PRO A 65 3.79 -9.76 -23.25
CA PRO A 65 3.64 -10.99 -22.49
C PRO A 65 2.79 -11.99 -23.30
N ALA A 66 3.36 -13.16 -23.56
CA ALA A 66 2.71 -14.22 -24.34
C ALA A 66 1.93 -15.22 -23.49
N ASN A 67 2.15 -15.25 -22.17
CA ASN A 67 1.48 -16.18 -21.25
C ASN A 67 1.36 -15.62 -19.83
N THR A 68 0.49 -16.23 -19.02
CA THR A 68 0.19 -15.83 -17.63
C THR A 68 1.43 -15.75 -16.74
N SER A 69 2.40 -16.66 -16.93
CA SER A 69 3.65 -16.67 -16.17
C SER A 69 4.50 -15.43 -16.44
N GLN A 70 4.56 -14.97 -17.69
CA GLN A 70 5.25 -13.74 -18.06
C GLN A 70 4.53 -12.50 -17.52
N ILE A 71 3.20 -12.46 -17.54
CA ILE A 71 2.41 -11.38 -16.92
C ILE A 71 2.72 -11.31 -15.43
N LEU A 72 2.66 -12.45 -14.74
CA LEU A 72 2.91 -12.52 -13.30
C LEU A 72 4.35 -12.14 -12.95
N ALA A 73 5.32 -12.63 -13.72
CA ALA A 73 6.71 -12.23 -13.56
C ALA A 73 6.89 -10.72 -13.76
N TRP A 74 6.24 -10.12 -14.77
CA TRP A 74 6.33 -8.68 -14.98
C TRP A 74 5.72 -7.88 -13.83
N THR A 75 4.56 -8.29 -13.32
CA THR A 75 3.92 -7.69 -12.16
C THR A 75 4.80 -7.78 -10.91
N LEU A 76 5.39 -8.94 -10.64
CA LEU A 76 6.31 -9.14 -9.52
C LEU A 76 7.58 -8.30 -9.68
N TYR A 77 8.10 -8.15 -10.91
CA TYR A 77 9.24 -7.29 -11.20
C TYR A 77 8.94 -5.81 -10.93
N LEU A 78 7.81 -5.31 -11.42
CA LEU A 78 7.38 -3.93 -11.16
C LEU A 78 7.17 -3.69 -9.66
N ARG A 79 6.57 -4.65 -8.95
CA ARG A 79 6.41 -4.60 -7.50
C ARG A 79 7.76 -4.58 -6.78
N ALA A 80 8.69 -5.44 -7.19
CA ALA A 80 10.04 -5.45 -6.64
C ALA A 80 10.74 -4.10 -6.85
N LEU A 81 10.69 -3.54 -8.06
CA LEU A 81 11.31 -2.24 -8.36
C LEU A 81 10.69 -1.10 -7.52
N SER A 82 9.37 -1.10 -7.36
CA SER A 82 8.66 -0.13 -6.51
C SER A 82 9.02 -0.28 -5.03
N SER A 83 8.99 -1.50 -4.49
CA SER A 83 9.39 -1.79 -3.10
C SER A 83 10.85 -1.44 -2.84
N TYR A 84 11.73 -1.70 -3.80
CA TYR A 84 13.11 -1.24 -3.75
C TYR A 84 13.10 0.26 -3.48
N GLN A 85 12.58 1.08 -4.40
CA GLN A 85 12.56 2.55 -4.32
C GLN A 85 11.96 3.09 -3.02
N ALA A 86 10.83 2.51 -2.59
CA ALA A 86 10.16 2.86 -1.35
C ALA A 86 11.08 2.65 -0.14
N ALA A 87 11.83 1.55 -0.07
CA ALA A 87 12.76 1.29 1.03
C ALA A 87 13.80 2.42 1.20
N LEU A 88 14.36 2.95 0.10
CA LEU A 88 15.30 4.08 0.21
C LEU A 88 14.62 5.37 0.70
N LEU A 89 13.38 5.64 0.27
CA LEU A 89 12.63 6.81 0.72
C LEU A 89 12.31 6.73 2.22
N LEU A 90 11.90 5.56 2.69
CA LEU A 90 11.62 5.29 4.09
C LEU A 90 12.88 5.37 4.94
N ALA A 91 14.00 4.78 4.48
CA ALA A 91 15.29 4.86 5.15
C ALA A 91 15.80 6.31 5.29
N LYS A 92 15.66 7.13 4.23
CA LYS A 92 16.00 8.57 4.26
C LYS A 92 15.18 9.35 5.26
N ARG A 93 13.96 8.89 5.55
CA ARG A 93 13.07 9.46 6.56
C ARG A 93 13.27 8.83 7.94
N GLY A 94 14.17 7.87 8.12
CA GLY A 94 14.41 7.26 9.43
C GLY A 94 13.32 6.28 9.86
N LEU A 95 12.49 5.82 8.92
CA LEU A 95 11.47 4.79 9.11
C LEU A 95 12.09 3.40 8.97
N ASP A 96 12.90 2.99 9.95
CA ASP A 96 13.62 1.71 9.87
C ASP A 96 12.69 0.49 9.87
N ALA A 97 11.65 0.49 10.72
CA ALA A 97 10.67 -0.60 10.78
C ALA A 97 9.91 -0.76 9.45
N GLU A 98 9.36 0.33 8.91
CA GLU A 98 8.67 0.30 7.62
C GLU A 98 9.61 -0.06 6.46
N CYS A 99 10.85 0.45 6.50
CA CYS A 99 11.88 0.09 5.53
C CYS A 99 12.11 -1.44 5.52
N LYS A 100 12.25 -2.07 6.69
CA LYS A 100 12.41 -3.53 6.82
C LYS A 100 11.21 -4.30 6.29
N THR A 101 9.99 -3.85 6.59
CA THR A 101 8.76 -4.45 6.05
C THR A 101 8.74 -4.42 4.53
N VAL A 102 9.05 -3.27 3.94
CA VAL A 102 9.10 -3.13 2.47
C VAL A 102 10.24 -3.94 1.86
N LEU A 103 11.41 -4.00 2.50
CA LEU A 103 12.52 -4.85 2.07
C LEU A 103 12.16 -6.35 2.10
N ARG A 104 11.36 -6.77 3.08
CA ARG A 104 10.84 -8.14 3.11
C ARG A 104 9.93 -8.41 1.91
N SER A 105 9.01 -7.49 1.62
CA SER A 105 8.12 -7.61 0.45
C SER A 105 8.91 -7.64 -0.87
N LEU A 106 9.99 -6.85 -0.97
CA LEU A 106 10.94 -6.92 -2.09
C LEU A 106 11.57 -8.31 -2.21
N ALA A 107 12.06 -8.88 -1.11
CA ALA A 107 12.70 -10.20 -1.11
C ALA A 107 11.72 -11.31 -1.52
N GLU A 108 10.49 -11.27 -1.01
CA GLU A 108 9.42 -12.21 -1.37
C GLU A 108 9.11 -12.15 -2.87
N ALA A 109 8.98 -10.93 -3.44
CA ALA A 109 8.79 -10.76 -4.87
C ALA A 109 9.98 -11.30 -5.69
N ALA A 110 11.21 -11.07 -5.23
CA ALA A 110 12.42 -11.58 -5.88
C ALA A 110 12.52 -13.12 -5.83
N PHE A 111 12.15 -13.74 -4.70
CA PHE A 111 12.10 -15.20 -4.58
C PHE A 111 11.02 -15.80 -5.49
N ALA A 112 9.85 -15.17 -5.57
CA ALA A 112 8.79 -15.60 -6.48
C ALA A 112 9.23 -15.48 -7.95
N LEU A 113 9.94 -14.41 -8.33
CA LEU A 113 10.54 -14.29 -9.67
C LEU A 113 11.49 -15.43 -9.99
N GLY A 114 12.42 -15.75 -9.07
CA GLY A 114 13.36 -16.85 -9.25
C GLY A 114 12.67 -18.23 -9.28
N ALA A 115 11.53 -18.38 -8.60
CA ALA A 115 10.73 -19.60 -8.66
C ALA A 115 9.99 -19.75 -10.00
N ILE A 116 9.44 -18.67 -10.56
CA ILE A 116 8.77 -18.67 -11.87
C ILE A 116 9.76 -19.00 -12.99
N GLU A 117 10.99 -18.49 -12.90
CA GLU A 117 12.06 -18.77 -13.87
C GLU A 117 12.42 -20.26 -13.90
N LYS A 118 12.45 -20.93 -12.74
CA LYS A 118 12.77 -22.36 -12.61
C LYS A 118 11.59 -23.29 -12.90
N ASP A 119 10.37 -22.90 -12.56
CA ASP A 119 9.15 -23.70 -12.75
C ASP A 119 7.99 -22.82 -13.21
N GLN A 120 7.66 -22.86 -14.50
CA GLN A 120 6.52 -22.11 -15.04
C GLN A 120 5.17 -22.53 -14.44
N ARG A 121 5.05 -23.76 -13.92
CA ARG A 121 3.83 -24.22 -13.22
C ARG A 121 3.69 -23.58 -11.84
N PHE A 122 4.77 -23.02 -11.28
CA PHE A 122 4.72 -22.25 -10.05
C PHE A 122 3.81 -21.03 -10.20
N ALA A 123 3.86 -20.32 -11.34
CA ALA A 123 2.99 -19.18 -11.59
C ALA A 123 1.50 -19.55 -11.51
N ALA A 124 1.11 -20.68 -12.09
CA ALA A 124 -0.26 -21.18 -12.03
C ALA A 124 -0.67 -21.58 -10.59
N ARG A 125 0.24 -22.16 -9.81
CA ARG A 125 -0.03 -22.49 -8.40
C ARG A 125 -0.19 -21.22 -7.55
N LEU A 126 0.66 -20.22 -7.78
CA LEU A 126 0.63 -18.94 -7.06
C LEU A 126 -0.66 -18.16 -7.37
N LEU A 127 -1.13 -18.21 -8.61
CA LEU A 127 -2.42 -17.60 -8.97
C LEU A 127 -3.59 -18.32 -8.28
N LYS A 128 -3.60 -19.65 -8.32
CA LYS A 128 -4.63 -20.47 -7.66
C LYS A 128 -4.66 -20.30 -6.14
N SER A 129 -3.51 -20.09 -5.48
CA SER A 129 -3.49 -19.83 -4.04
C SER A 129 -4.14 -18.48 -3.72
N ASN A 130 -3.94 -17.47 -4.55
CA ASN A 130 -4.58 -16.17 -4.37
C ASN A 130 -6.11 -16.27 -4.51
N GLU A 131 -6.58 -16.95 -5.56
CA GLU A 131 -8.01 -17.23 -5.77
C GLU A 131 -8.62 -18.02 -4.59
N TYR A 132 -7.88 -19.01 -4.06
CA TYR A 132 -8.33 -19.78 -2.92
C TYR A 132 -8.51 -18.91 -1.67
N GLU A 133 -7.56 -18.03 -1.35
CA GLU A 133 -7.65 -17.13 -0.21
C GLU A 133 -8.81 -16.16 -0.33
N GLU A 134 -9.03 -15.57 -1.51
CA GLU A 134 -10.17 -14.70 -1.80
C GLU A 134 -11.51 -15.42 -1.59
N LEU A 135 -11.61 -16.68 -2.06
CA LEU A 135 -12.81 -17.50 -1.85
C LEU A 135 -13.04 -17.83 -0.37
N GLN A 136 -11.98 -18.07 0.42
CA GLN A 136 -12.13 -18.29 1.85
C GLN A 136 -12.59 -17.02 2.56
N TRP A 137 -12.06 -15.86 2.17
CA TRP A 137 -12.51 -14.57 2.69
C TRP A 137 -13.97 -14.29 2.32
N MET A 138 -14.37 -14.55 1.08
CA MET A 138 -15.75 -14.40 0.62
C MET A 138 -16.72 -15.32 1.35
N LYS A 139 -16.35 -16.59 1.57
CA LYS A 139 -17.16 -17.53 2.36
C LYS A 139 -17.33 -17.05 3.79
N LYS A 140 -16.24 -16.67 4.45
CA LYS A 140 -16.26 -16.14 5.81
C LYS A 140 -17.08 -14.85 5.89
N TRP A 141 -16.94 -13.96 4.91
CA TRP A 141 -17.71 -12.73 4.82
C TRP A 141 -19.21 -13.01 4.69
N ASN A 142 -19.60 -13.93 3.83
CA ASN A 142 -21.00 -14.34 3.65
C ASN A 142 -21.57 -15.06 4.88
N GLU A 143 -20.74 -15.79 5.63
CA GLU A 143 -21.15 -16.41 6.90
C GLU A 143 -21.38 -15.36 8.00
N VAL A 144 -20.50 -14.36 8.11
CA VAL A 144 -20.59 -13.28 9.11
C VAL A 144 -21.73 -12.31 8.81
N ASN A 145 -21.92 -11.95 7.54
CA ASN A 145 -22.93 -10.97 7.11
C ASN A 145 -24.23 -11.63 6.63
N ARG A 146 -24.42 -12.92 6.91
CA ARG A 146 -25.60 -13.67 6.49
C ARG A 146 -26.88 -13.01 7.03
N GLY A 147 -27.63 -12.35 6.15
CA GLY A 147 -28.85 -11.61 6.49
C GLY A 147 -28.69 -10.09 6.65
N GLN A 148 -27.47 -9.55 6.60
CA GLN A 148 -27.15 -8.11 6.52
C GLN A 148 -26.86 -7.64 5.08
N ASP A 149 -26.76 -8.59 4.13
CA ASP A 149 -26.41 -8.33 2.73
C ASP A 149 -27.33 -7.33 2.01
N ARG A 150 -28.63 -7.28 2.34
CA ARG A 150 -29.55 -6.29 1.71
C ARG A 150 -29.16 -4.86 2.01
N ALA A 151 -28.85 -4.55 3.28
CA ALA A 151 -28.47 -3.19 3.68
C ALA A 151 -27.10 -2.76 3.11
N LEU A 152 -26.18 -3.71 2.93
CA LEU A 152 -24.87 -3.45 2.32
C LEU A 152 -24.93 -3.37 0.79
N GLN A 153 -25.80 -4.14 0.14
CA GLN A 153 -26.09 -4.02 -1.29
C GLN A 153 -26.74 -2.67 -1.61
N ASP A 154 -27.67 -2.20 -0.78
CA ASP A 154 -28.28 -0.88 -0.94
C ASP A 154 -27.24 0.23 -0.81
N ILE A 155 -26.32 0.15 0.17
CA ILE A 155 -25.20 1.11 0.30
C ILE A 155 -24.22 1.01 -0.87
N GLY A 156 -23.95 -0.19 -1.39
CA GLY A 156 -23.09 -0.39 -2.56
C GLY A 156 -23.69 0.18 -3.84
N HIS A 157 -25.01 0.04 -4.03
CA HIS A 157 -25.76 0.68 -5.10
C HIS A 157 -25.74 2.21 -4.95
N ASP A 158 -25.99 2.74 -3.75
CA ASP A 158 -25.94 4.18 -3.47
C ASP A 158 -24.57 4.80 -3.76
N VAL A 159 -23.47 4.13 -3.39
CA VAL A 159 -22.11 4.62 -3.66
C VAL A 159 -21.77 4.55 -5.15
N SER A 160 -22.24 3.52 -5.85
CA SER A 160 -22.08 3.41 -7.30
C SER A 160 -22.86 4.49 -8.04
N ASP A 161 -24.09 4.78 -7.60
CA ASP A 161 -24.94 5.84 -8.16
C ASP A 161 -24.37 7.24 -7.85
N LEU A 162 -23.82 7.44 -6.65
CA LEU A 162 -23.12 8.68 -6.28
C LEU A 162 -21.87 8.88 -7.15
N CYS A 163 -21.07 7.83 -7.37
CA CYS A 163 -19.93 7.88 -8.28
C CYS A 163 -20.36 8.17 -9.73
N HIS A 164 -21.46 7.58 -10.20
CA HIS A 164 -22.01 7.86 -11.53
C HIS A 164 -22.52 9.31 -11.66
N GLN A 165 -23.20 9.83 -10.65
CA GLN A 165 -23.65 11.23 -10.61
C GLN A 165 -22.48 12.22 -10.58
N ILE A 166 -21.46 11.94 -9.78
CA ILE A 166 -20.23 12.75 -9.71
C ILE A 166 -19.49 12.70 -11.05
N LEU A 167 -19.42 11.53 -11.72
CA LEU A 167 -18.84 11.42 -13.05
C LEU A 167 -19.60 12.26 -14.08
N LEU A 168 -20.94 12.22 -14.06
CA LEU A 168 -21.80 12.98 -14.98
C LEU A 168 -21.77 14.49 -14.73
N GLN A 169 -21.54 14.94 -13.48
CA GLN A 169 -21.40 16.36 -13.15
C GLN A 169 -20.03 16.96 -13.47
N HIS A 170 -18.98 16.12 -13.60
CA HIS A 170 -17.61 16.57 -13.89
C HIS A 170 -17.10 16.21 -15.28
N LEU A 171 -17.93 15.59 -16.13
CA LEU A 171 -17.63 15.39 -17.55
C LEU A 171 -17.91 16.70 -18.34
N PRO A 172 -16.90 17.31 -19.00
CA PRO A 172 -17.16 18.41 -19.93
C PRO A 172 -18.04 17.88 -21.06
N VAL A 173 -19.14 18.59 -21.34
CA VAL A 173 -20.03 18.32 -22.48
C VAL A 173 -19.23 18.50 -23.76
N SER A 174 -18.72 17.42 -24.32
CA SER A 174 -18.34 17.33 -25.72
C SER A 174 -18.76 15.96 -26.26
N GLU A 175 -19.88 15.99 -26.98
CA GLU A 175 -20.23 15.18 -28.15
C GLU A 175 -19.77 13.72 -28.19
N SER A 176 -20.71 12.80 -27.95
CA SER A 176 -21.16 11.82 -28.95
C SER A 176 -22.04 10.78 -28.27
N GLN A 177 -23.36 10.99 -28.38
CA GLN A 177 -24.32 9.91 -28.19
C GLN A 177 -24.13 8.91 -29.34
N ALA A 178 -23.45 7.80 -29.06
CA ALA A 178 -23.47 6.64 -29.92
C ALA A 178 -23.50 5.35 -29.09
N SER A 179 -24.74 4.92 -28.83
CA SER A 179 -25.15 3.51 -28.74
C SER A 179 -24.49 2.61 -27.69
N TYR A 180 -25.16 2.47 -26.54
CA TYR A 180 -25.15 1.21 -25.80
C TYR A 180 -26.58 0.88 -25.34
N ARG A 181 -27.24 -0.06 -26.03
CA ARG A 181 -28.44 -0.77 -25.55
C ARG A 181 -27.97 -2.15 -25.04
N PRO A 182 -28.17 -2.50 -23.78
CA PRO A 182 -27.93 -3.87 -23.32
C PRO A 182 -29.08 -4.78 -23.79
N SER A 183 -28.71 -5.93 -24.37
CA SER A 183 -29.54 -7.11 -24.60
C SER A 183 -29.60 -8.00 -23.37
#